data_AF-A0A0Q9W6K1-F1
#
_entry.id   AF-A0A0Q9W6K1-F1
#
_cell.length_a   1.000
_cell.length_b   1.000
_cell.length_c   1.000
_cell.angle_alpha   90.00
_cell.angle_beta   90.00
_cell.angle_gamma   90.00
#
_symmetry.space_group_name_H-M   'P 1'
#
loop_
_entity.id
_entity.type
_entity.pdbx_description
1 polymer ?
#
loop_
_entity_poly.entity_id
_entity_poly.type
_entity_poly.pdbx_seq_one_letter_code
_entity_poly.pdbx_strand_id
1 'polypeptide(L)'
;MEAYGTSLLILNDDCLDNIFQYLALEQLIPLFGKVHSVIDAAIDRQLHRFRHFEFSMRFPPQYDANQLLALGRHLQSININVGYSVRSDSVLALLHPLCAGAAEAARLRALKIQHANIASDYLKVISLVAPFLLELDLSRCDVAEPSQLTLLLRSATKLRTLSLSNRDAAGLEQSLLGRMQLLKVNWLVGTELFDVASVNQRYPFLSIVVYQSNHVDVYGPPVARNIGYFH
;
A
#
# COMPACT_ATOMS: atom_id res chain seq x y z
N MET A 1 -21.10 51.20 18.06
CA MET A 1 -21.18 49.90 18.76
C MET A 1 -20.86 48.84 17.73
N GLU A 2 -19.57 48.68 17.44
CA GLU A 2 -19.11 47.69 16.49
C GLU A 2 -19.19 46.33 17.18
N ALA A 3 -19.95 45.41 16.59
CA ALA A 3 -19.91 44.02 16.99
C ALA A 3 -18.50 43.52 16.68
N TYR A 4 -17.66 43.38 17.72
CA TYR A 4 -16.45 42.59 17.66
C TYR A 4 -16.86 41.18 17.26
N GLY A 5 -16.79 40.89 15.97
CA GLY A 5 -16.77 39.52 15.49
C GLY A 5 -15.58 38.86 16.16
N THR A 6 -15.84 38.03 17.17
CA THR A 6 -14.87 37.10 17.73
C THR A 6 -14.50 36.15 16.62
N SER A 7 -13.55 36.59 15.80
CA SER A 7 -12.98 35.82 14.72
C SER A 7 -12.38 34.57 15.34
N LEU A 8 -12.65 33.42 14.73
CA LEU A 8 -12.00 32.13 15.04
C LEU A 8 -10.45 32.19 15.01
N LEU A 9 -9.87 33.33 14.60
CA LEU A 9 -8.45 33.60 14.33
C LEU A 9 -7.59 34.01 15.54
N ILE A 10 -7.93 33.62 16.78
CA ILE A 10 -7.01 33.83 17.92
C ILE A 10 -6.05 32.64 18.10
N LEU A 11 -6.34 31.49 17.47
CA LEU A 11 -5.45 30.33 17.52
C LEU A 11 -4.36 30.48 16.46
N ASN A 12 -3.11 30.66 16.92
CA ASN A 12 -1.93 30.59 16.06
C ASN A 12 -1.60 29.11 15.72
N ASP A 13 -0.59 28.91 14.86
CA ASP A 13 -0.19 27.57 14.42
C ASP A 13 0.16 26.63 15.59
N ASP A 14 0.88 27.12 16.60
CA ASP A 14 1.26 26.33 17.78
C ASP A 14 0.04 25.88 18.59
N CYS A 15 -0.95 26.74 18.76
CA CYS A 15 -2.20 26.41 19.42
C CYS A 15 -2.97 25.34 18.65
N LEU A 16 -3.06 25.46 17.32
CA LEU A 16 -3.74 24.50 16.46
C LEU A 16 -3.03 23.14 16.48
N ASP A 17 -1.71 23.12 16.39
CA ASP A 17 -0.94 21.87 16.48
C ASP A 17 -1.10 21.21 17.86
N ASN A 18 -1.12 22.01 18.94
CA ASN A 18 -1.37 21.50 20.29
C ASN A 18 -2.78 20.93 20.49
N ILE A 19 -3.78 21.40 19.74
CA ILE A 19 -5.14 20.84 19.78
C ILE A 19 -5.21 19.60 18.89
N PHE A 20 -4.70 19.69 17.66
CA PHE A 20 -4.88 18.66 16.63
C PHE A 20 -4.01 17.42 16.88
N GLN A 21 -2.94 17.53 17.68
CA GLN A 21 -2.17 16.36 18.12
C GLN A 21 -3.02 15.31 18.86
N TYR A 22 -4.16 15.71 19.46
CA TYR A 22 -5.06 14.81 20.18
C TYR A 22 -6.18 14.22 19.30
N LEU A 23 -6.33 14.72 18.07
CA LEU A 23 -7.37 14.24 17.15
C LEU A 23 -6.86 13.04 16.35
N ALA A 24 -7.76 12.10 16.12
CA ALA A 24 -7.57 10.95 15.25
C ALA A 24 -7.75 11.33 13.77
N LEU A 25 -7.28 10.48 12.86
CA LEU A 25 -7.38 10.69 11.42
C LEU A 25 -8.84 10.91 10.97
N GLU A 26 -9.78 10.12 11.51
CA GLU A 26 -11.21 10.22 11.19
C GLU A 26 -11.84 11.54 11.64
N GLN A 27 -11.24 12.23 12.60
CA GLN A 27 -11.69 13.53 13.07
C GLN A 27 -11.06 14.68 12.27
N LEU A 28 -9.81 14.51 11.82
CA LEU A 28 -9.05 15.52 11.09
C LEU A 28 -9.42 15.59 9.61
N ILE A 29 -9.36 14.46 8.91
CA ILE A 29 -9.50 14.42 7.44
C ILE A 29 -10.83 15.02 6.94
N PRO A 30 -12.00 14.78 7.56
CA PRO A 30 -13.25 15.35 7.09
C PRO A 30 -13.28 16.88 7.07
N LEU A 31 -12.44 17.54 7.87
CA LEU A 31 -12.33 19.00 7.92
C LEU A 31 -11.46 19.59 6.80
N PHE A 32 -10.55 18.78 6.25
CA PHE A 32 -9.59 19.21 5.23
C PHE A 32 -10.29 19.64 3.94
N GLY A 33 -10.04 20.88 3.52
CA GLY A 33 -10.64 21.52 2.36
C GLY A 33 -12.10 21.91 2.55
N LYS A 34 -12.65 21.86 3.78
CA LYS A 34 -14.06 22.16 4.08
C LYS A 34 -14.26 23.37 4.99
N VAL A 35 -13.26 23.74 5.79
CA VAL A 35 -13.41 24.77 6.84
C VAL A 35 -12.68 26.06 6.47
N HIS A 36 -11.34 26.04 6.48
CA HIS A 36 -10.51 27.22 6.24
C HIS A 36 -9.06 26.81 5.97
N SER A 37 -8.33 27.58 5.16
CA SER A 37 -6.94 27.24 4.75
C SER A 37 -5.96 27.12 5.93
N VAL A 38 -6.14 27.90 6.99
CA VAL A 38 -5.35 27.78 8.23
C VAL A 38 -5.57 26.43 8.91
N ILE A 39 -6.81 25.94 8.92
CA ILE A 39 -7.15 24.61 9.45
C ILE A 39 -6.59 23.53 8.54
N ASP A 40 -6.63 23.71 7.22
CA ASP A 40 -6.03 22.77 6.26
C ASP A 40 -4.51 22.65 6.46
N ALA A 41 -3.83 23.77 6.67
CA ALA A 41 -2.39 23.79 6.95
C ALA A 41 -2.06 23.09 8.28
N ALA A 42 -2.86 23.32 9.32
CA ALA A 42 -2.71 22.61 10.59
C ALA A 42 -2.96 21.11 10.42
N ILE A 43 -4.01 20.69 9.71
CA ILE A 43 -4.27 19.26 9.42
C ILE A 43 -3.11 18.64 8.66
N ASP A 44 -2.62 19.27 7.59
CA ASP A 44 -1.53 18.75 6.77
C ASP A 44 -0.26 18.51 7.59
N ARG A 45 0.06 19.44 8.50
CA ARG A 45 1.16 19.26 9.47
C ARG A 45 0.96 18.06 10.38
N GLN A 46 -0.27 17.64 10.67
CA GLN A 46 -0.54 16.48 11.51
C GLN A 46 -0.53 15.14 10.75
N LEU A 47 -0.71 15.16 9.42
CA LEU A 47 -0.85 13.93 8.62
C LEU A 47 0.38 13.01 8.67
N HIS A 48 1.58 13.55 8.94
CA HIS A 48 2.81 12.78 9.10
C HIS A 48 2.76 11.73 10.24
N ARG A 49 1.81 11.85 11.17
CA ARG A 49 1.55 10.88 12.25
C ARG A 49 0.90 9.60 11.73
N PHE A 50 0.11 9.68 10.66
CA PHE A 50 -0.68 8.58 10.12
C PHE A 50 0.03 7.94 8.93
N ARG A 51 1.19 7.32 9.17
CA ARG A 51 2.05 6.77 8.10
C ARG A 51 1.54 5.45 7.53
N HIS A 52 0.64 4.78 8.24
CA HIS A 52 0.11 3.48 7.87
C HIS A 52 -1.39 3.62 7.75
N PHE A 53 -1.91 3.35 6.55
CA PHE A 53 -3.32 3.45 6.28
C PHE A 53 -3.88 2.09 5.87
N GLU A 54 -4.79 1.58 6.68
CA GLU A 54 -5.47 0.31 6.45
C GLU A 54 -6.98 0.53 6.38
N PHE A 55 -7.63 -0.05 5.38
CA PHE A 55 -9.08 -0.02 5.29
C PHE A 55 -9.64 -1.23 4.55
N SER A 56 -10.95 -1.47 4.74
CA SER A 56 -11.70 -2.49 4.03
C SER A 56 -12.81 -1.86 3.21
N MET A 57 -13.02 -2.35 1.98
CA MET A 57 -14.15 -1.93 1.15
C MET A 57 -15.51 -2.40 1.68
N ARG A 58 -15.54 -3.23 2.74
CA ARG A 58 -16.77 -3.48 3.52
C ARG A 58 -17.24 -2.22 4.25
N PHE A 59 -16.29 -1.40 4.69
CA PHE A 59 -16.52 -0.12 5.38
C PHE A 59 -15.56 0.93 4.79
N PRO A 60 -15.81 1.36 3.54
CA PRO A 60 -14.85 2.21 2.84
C PRO A 60 -14.74 3.58 3.52
N PRO A 61 -13.55 4.19 3.55
CA PRO A 61 -13.36 5.53 4.09
C PRO A 61 -14.21 6.53 3.31
N GLN A 62 -14.88 7.43 4.04
CA GLN A 62 -15.74 8.47 3.46
C GLN A 62 -14.94 9.74 3.18
N TYR A 63 -13.86 9.61 2.41
CA TYR A 63 -12.95 10.69 2.06
C TYR A 63 -13.05 11.01 0.58
N ASP A 64 -13.01 12.30 0.24
CA ASP A 64 -12.96 12.74 -1.16
C ASP A 64 -11.55 12.63 -1.75
N ALA A 65 -11.42 12.83 -3.06
CA ALA A 65 -10.16 12.68 -3.77
C ALA A 65 -9.06 13.63 -3.25
N ASN A 66 -9.40 14.85 -2.83
CA ASN A 66 -8.43 15.83 -2.33
C ASN A 66 -7.93 15.43 -0.94
N GLN A 67 -8.84 14.94 -0.09
CA GLN A 67 -8.51 14.40 1.23
C GLN A 67 -7.59 13.18 1.12
N LEU A 68 -7.88 12.26 0.20
CA LEU A 68 -7.05 11.08 -0.06
C LEU A 68 -5.69 11.45 -0.67
N LEU A 69 -5.65 12.43 -1.57
CA LEU A 69 -4.40 12.95 -2.14
C LEU A 69 -3.49 13.52 -1.05
N ALA A 70 -4.05 14.37 -0.17
CA ALA A 70 -3.32 14.94 0.95
C ALA A 70 -2.79 13.86 1.89
N LEU A 71 -3.63 12.89 2.29
CA LEU A 71 -3.22 11.75 3.09
C LEU A 71 -2.08 10.96 2.42
N GLY A 72 -2.21 10.67 1.12
CA GLY A 72 -1.24 9.91 0.33
C GLY A 72 0.19 10.46 0.42
N ARG A 73 0.37 11.78 0.50
CA ARG A 73 1.69 12.44 0.63
C ARG A 73 2.46 12.06 1.89
N HIS A 74 1.76 11.56 2.91
CA HIS A 74 2.35 11.26 4.22
C HIS A 74 2.51 9.75 4.48
N LEU A 75 1.92 8.90 3.63
CA LEU A 75 1.89 7.45 3.82
C LEU A 75 3.23 6.77 3.52
N GLN A 76 3.54 5.76 4.33
CA GLN A 76 4.61 4.79 4.15
C GLN A 76 4.06 3.41 3.78
N SER A 77 2.87 3.05 4.27
CA SER A 77 2.18 1.84 3.82
C SER A 77 0.68 2.03 3.60
N ILE A 78 0.16 1.31 2.61
CA ILE A 78 -1.26 1.17 2.33
C ILE A 78 -1.61 -0.32 2.37
N ASN A 79 -2.62 -0.68 3.16
CA ASN A 79 -3.22 -2.01 3.18
C ASN A 79 -4.71 -1.90 2.86
N ILE A 80 -5.16 -2.54 1.79
CA ILE A 80 -6.57 -2.56 1.40
C ILE A 80 -7.10 -3.98 1.30
N ASN A 81 -8.15 -4.26 2.06
CA ASN A 81 -8.95 -5.46 1.92
C ASN A 81 -10.19 -5.16 1.07
N VAL A 82 -10.20 -5.64 -0.18
CA VAL A 82 -11.22 -5.32 -1.17
C VAL A 82 -12.42 -6.24 -1.05
N GLY A 83 -12.25 -7.52 -1.39
CA GLY A 83 -13.34 -8.49 -1.53
C GLY A 83 -13.75 -8.65 -2.99
N TYR A 84 -13.77 -9.89 -3.48
CA TYR A 84 -13.89 -10.21 -4.91
C TYR A 84 -15.18 -9.72 -5.59
N SER A 85 -16.23 -9.40 -4.82
CA SER A 85 -17.49 -8.86 -5.34
C SER A 85 -17.51 -7.34 -5.48
N VAL A 86 -16.49 -6.63 -4.98
CA VAL A 86 -16.43 -5.16 -5.05
C VAL A 86 -15.97 -4.75 -6.44
N ARG A 87 -16.67 -3.78 -7.03
CA ARG A 87 -16.31 -3.25 -8.35
C ARG A 87 -14.99 -2.50 -8.31
N SER A 88 -14.15 -2.73 -9.31
CA SER A 88 -12.82 -2.11 -9.42
C SER A 88 -12.85 -0.58 -9.41
N ASP A 89 -13.85 0.05 -10.05
CA ASP A 89 -13.96 1.51 -10.11
C ASP A 89 -14.16 2.15 -8.73
N SER A 90 -14.92 1.51 -7.85
CA SER A 90 -15.10 1.98 -6.46
C SER A 90 -13.80 1.91 -5.66
N VAL A 91 -12.97 0.89 -5.91
CA VAL A 91 -11.66 0.73 -5.26
C VAL A 91 -10.67 1.74 -5.81
N LEU A 92 -10.61 1.87 -7.14
CA LEU A 92 -9.68 2.77 -7.83
C LEU A 92 -9.97 4.24 -7.53
N ALA A 93 -11.24 4.61 -7.28
CA ALA A 93 -11.60 5.95 -6.81
C ALA A 93 -10.93 6.32 -5.48
N LEU A 94 -10.60 5.34 -4.64
CA LEU A 94 -9.89 5.53 -3.38
C LEU A 94 -8.37 5.36 -3.55
N LEU A 95 -7.95 4.31 -4.25
CA LEU A 95 -6.53 3.94 -4.39
C LEU A 95 -5.76 4.94 -5.25
N HIS A 96 -6.36 5.44 -6.34
CA HIS A 96 -5.69 6.36 -7.25
C HIS A 96 -5.20 7.65 -6.58
N PRO A 97 -6.05 8.45 -5.88
CA PRO A 97 -5.57 9.66 -5.22
C PRO A 97 -4.54 9.37 -4.11
N LEU A 98 -4.67 8.26 -3.37
CA LEU A 98 -3.66 7.83 -2.39
C LEU A 98 -2.30 7.58 -3.05
N CYS A 99 -2.27 6.81 -4.14
CA CYS A 99 -1.06 6.52 -4.89
C CYS A 99 -0.48 7.77 -5.58
N ALA A 100 -1.32 8.69 -6.08
CA ALA A 100 -0.87 9.94 -6.66
C ALA A 100 -0.17 10.83 -5.62
N GLY A 101 -0.76 11.04 -4.45
CA GLY A 101 -0.13 11.79 -3.36
C GLY A 101 1.16 11.13 -2.87
N ALA A 102 1.16 9.80 -2.76
CA ALA A 102 2.34 9.01 -2.41
C ALA A 102 3.48 9.15 -3.43
N ALA A 103 3.15 9.24 -4.72
CA ALA A 103 4.12 9.44 -5.79
C ALA A 103 4.75 10.84 -5.73
N GLU A 104 3.98 11.88 -5.42
CA GLU A 104 4.49 13.25 -5.21
C GLU A 104 5.53 13.31 -4.09
N ALA A 105 5.27 12.61 -2.98
CA ALA A 105 6.17 12.60 -1.84
C ALA A 105 7.31 11.57 -1.95
N ALA A 106 7.19 10.57 -2.83
CA ALA A 106 8.11 9.44 -2.95
C ALA A 106 8.34 8.69 -1.61
N ARG A 107 7.31 8.65 -0.73
CA ARG A 107 7.40 8.10 0.64
C ARG A 107 6.79 6.72 0.84
N LEU A 108 5.91 6.27 -0.05
CA LEU A 108 5.31 4.95 0.06
C LEU A 108 6.37 3.87 -0.11
N ARG A 109 6.38 2.91 0.80
CA ARG A 109 7.34 1.79 0.85
C ARG A 109 6.65 0.46 0.76
N ALA A 110 5.38 0.37 1.12
CA ALA A 110 4.66 -0.88 1.09
C ALA A 110 3.22 -0.71 0.61
N LEU A 111 2.81 -1.61 -0.28
CA LEU A 111 1.43 -1.67 -0.76
C LEU A 111 0.93 -3.12 -0.69
N LYS A 112 -0.21 -3.29 -0.04
CA LYS A 112 -0.92 -4.57 0.06
C LYS A 112 -2.34 -4.40 -0.43
N ILE A 113 -2.72 -5.23 -1.40
CA ILE A 113 -4.08 -5.33 -1.91
C ILE A 113 -4.51 -6.77 -1.74
N GLN A 114 -5.69 -6.99 -1.17
CA GLN A 114 -6.20 -8.32 -0.89
C GLN A 114 -7.59 -8.54 -1.49
N HIS A 115 -7.83 -9.76 -1.95
CA HIS A 115 -9.11 -10.25 -2.43
C HIS A 115 -9.65 -9.41 -3.59
N ALA A 116 -8.81 -9.13 -4.58
CA ALA A 116 -9.16 -8.36 -5.78
C ALA A 116 -8.70 -9.08 -7.05
N ASN A 117 -9.43 -8.87 -8.14
CA ASN A 117 -8.96 -9.20 -9.48
C ASN A 117 -8.15 -7.99 -10.01
N ILE A 118 -6.83 -8.17 -10.11
CA ILE A 118 -5.87 -7.14 -10.49
C ILE A 118 -5.81 -7.05 -12.02
N ALA A 119 -6.74 -6.25 -12.56
CA ALA A 119 -6.76 -5.88 -13.97
C ALA A 119 -5.77 -4.74 -14.29
N SER A 120 -5.66 -4.38 -15.58
CA SER A 120 -4.73 -3.36 -16.07
C SER A 120 -4.83 -2.03 -15.32
N ASP A 121 -6.02 -1.58 -14.95
CA ASP A 121 -6.19 -0.28 -14.28
C ASP A 121 -5.62 -0.27 -12.85
N TYR A 122 -5.66 -1.40 -12.13
CA TYR A 122 -4.92 -1.52 -10.86
C TYR A 122 -3.42 -1.38 -11.09
N LEU A 123 -2.88 -2.08 -12.07
CA LEU A 123 -1.45 -2.04 -12.38
C LEU A 123 -1.01 -0.63 -12.80
N LYS A 124 -1.84 0.12 -13.55
CA LYS A 124 -1.58 1.53 -13.85
C LYS A 124 -1.45 2.36 -12.57
N VAL A 125 -2.37 2.20 -11.62
CA VAL A 125 -2.31 2.93 -10.35
C VAL A 125 -1.11 2.52 -9.50
N ILE A 126 -0.83 1.21 -9.38
CA ILE A 126 0.32 0.70 -8.62
C ILE A 126 1.63 1.20 -9.26
N SER A 127 1.68 1.36 -10.58
CA SER A 127 2.89 1.83 -11.28
C SER A 127 3.31 3.25 -10.88
N LEU A 128 2.39 4.09 -10.38
CA LEU A 128 2.69 5.42 -9.83
C LEU A 128 3.69 5.36 -8.66
N VAL A 129 3.58 4.30 -7.85
CA VAL A 129 4.36 4.15 -6.61
C VAL A 129 5.40 3.04 -6.67
N ALA A 130 5.33 2.17 -7.69
CA ALA A 130 6.23 1.03 -7.87
C ALA A 130 7.73 1.36 -7.70
N PRO A 131 8.29 2.47 -8.24
CA PRO A 131 9.70 2.81 -8.07
C PRO A 131 10.15 3.04 -6.62
N PHE A 132 9.21 3.29 -5.70
CA PHE A 132 9.48 3.60 -4.30
C PHE A 132 9.20 2.42 -3.36
N LEU A 133 8.48 1.40 -3.85
CA LEU A 133 8.09 0.25 -3.03
C LEU A 133 9.31 -0.61 -2.67
N LEU A 134 9.35 -0.98 -1.39
CA LEU A 134 10.19 -2.03 -0.82
C LEU A 134 9.40 -3.34 -0.71
N GLU A 135 8.09 -3.26 -0.48
CA GLU A 135 7.19 -4.41 -0.39
C GLU A 135 5.92 -4.23 -1.24
N LEU A 136 5.57 -5.28 -1.99
CA LEU A 136 4.30 -5.40 -2.69
C LEU A 136 3.66 -6.73 -2.33
N ASP A 137 2.44 -6.71 -1.81
CA ASP A 137 1.68 -7.91 -1.47
C ASP A 137 0.37 -7.96 -2.27
N LEU A 138 0.33 -8.89 -3.22
CA LEU A 138 -0.84 -9.28 -4.00
C LEU A 138 -1.12 -10.79 -3.82
N SER A 139 -0.68 -11.38 -2.71
CA SER A 139 -0.73 -12.83 -2.48
C SER A 139 -2.14 -13.42 -2.42
N ARG A 140 -3.12 -12.57 -2.13
CA ARG A 140 -4.55 -12.92 -2.08
C ARG A 140 -5.34 -12.30 -3.22
N CYS A 141 -4.69 -12.07 -4.35
CA CYS A 141 -5.29 -11.49 -5.54
C CYS A 141 -5.14 -12.43 -6.72
N ASP A 142 -6.00 -12.23 -7.72
CA ASP A 142 -5.87 -12.88 -9.01
C ASP A 142 -5.36 -11.84 -10.01
N VAL A 143 -4.16 -12.04 -10.58
CA VAL A 143 -3.61 -11.13 -11.57
C VAL A 143 -4.09 -11.53 -12.96
N ALA A 144 -4.89 -10.67 -13.60
CA ALA A 144 -5.46 -10.95 -14.91
C ALA A 144 -4.42 -10.84 -16.05
N GLU A 145 -3.45 -9.94 -15.91
CA GLU A 145 -2.50 -9.56 -16.95
C GLU A 145 -1.03 -9.76 -16.48
N PRO A 146 -0.49 -10.99 -16.49
CA PRO A 146 0.86 -11.28 -15.99
C PRO A 146 1.96 -10.48 -16.70
N SER A 147 1.80 -10.19 -17.99
CA SER A 147 2.76 -9.41 -18.79
C SER A 147 2.89 -7.97 -18.27
N GLN A 148 1.77 -7.34 -17.87
CA GLN A 148 1.76 -6.01 -17.30
C GLN A 148 2.32 -6.01 -15.87
N LEU A 149 2.06 -7.07 -15.09
CA LEU A 149 2.68 -7.24 -13.78
C LEU A 149 4.20 -7.28 -13.92
N THR A 150 4.73 -8.05 -14.88
CA THR A 150 6.17 -8.11 -15.14
C THR A 150 6.75 -6.74 -15.49
N LEU A 151 6.07 -5.95 -16.34
CA LEU A 151 6.50 -4.60 -16.69
C LEU A 151 6.55 -3.68 -15.46
N LEU A 152 5.53 -3.76 -14.60
CA LEU A 152 5.48 -3.03 -13.34
C LEU A 152 6.60 -3.45 -12.40
N LEU A 153 6.84 -4.76 -12.25
CA LEU A 153 7.90 -5.25 -11.39
C LEU A 153 9.25 -4.77 -11.89
N ARG A 154 9.53 -4.72 -13.20
CA ARG A 154 10.79 -4.18 -13.73
C ARG A 154 11.05 -2.74 -13.27
N SER A 155 10.02 -1.88 -13.20
CA SER A 155 10.16 -0.50 -12.72
C SER A 155 10.30 -0.36 -11.19
N ALA A 156 9.90 -1.39 -10.44
CA ALA A 156 10.04 -1.45 -8.98
C ALA A 156 11.49 -1.79 -8.54
N THR A 157 12.43 -0.90 -8.84
CA THR A 157 13.88 -1.14 -8.65
C THR A 157 14.31 -1.27 -7.20
N LYS A 158 13.52 -0.77 -6.25
CA LYS A 158 13.78 -0.86 -4.81
C LYS A 158 13.08 -2.05 -4.14
N LEU A 159 12.29 -2.82 -4.88
CA LEU A 159 11.48 -3.89 -4.34
C LEU A 159 12.37 -5.01 -3.78
N ARG A 160 12.17 -5.33 -2.50
CA ARG A 160 12.90 -6.39 -1.79
C ARG A 160 11.99 -7.56 -1.42
N THR A 161 10.73 -7.25 -1.15
CA THR A 161 9.71 -8.22 -0.75
C THR A 161 8.56 -8.22 -1.74
N LEU A 162 8.21 -9.38 -2.27
CA LEU A 162 7.05 -9.56 -3.14
C LEU A 162 6.24 -10.74 -2.62
N SER A 163 4.93 -10.55 -2.53
CA SER A 163 4.00 -11.60 -2.14
C SER A 163 3.00 -11.82 -3.26
N LEU A 164 2.91 -13.05 -3.77
CA LEU A 164 2.06 -13.42 -4.90
C LEU A 164 1.34 -14.76 -4.66
N SER A 165 0.33 -15.01 -5.48
CA SER A 165 -0.24 -16.36 -5.60
C SER A 165 0.81 -17.30 -6.22
N ASN A 166 0.70 -18.61 -5.96
CA ASN A 166 1.55 -19.63 -6.59
C ASN A 166 1.56 -19.53 -8.13
N ARG A 167 0.39 -19.31 -8.74
CA ARG A 167 0.24 -19.16 -10.19
C ARG A 167 1.05 -17.98 -10.72
N ASP A 168 0.96 -16.83 -10.07
CA ASP A 168 1.63 -15.61 -10.52
C ASP A 168 3.14 -15.65 -10.24
N ALA A 169 3.53 -16.26 -9.11
CA ALA A 169 4.94 -16.45 -8.75
C ALA A 169 5.68 -17.36 -9.74
N ALA A 170 5.01 -18.39 -10.27
CA ALA A 170 5.58 -19.31 -11.26
C ALA A 170 5.98 -18.60 -12.58
N GLY A 171 5.32 -17.49 -12.91
CA GLY A 171 5.58 -16.70 -14.12
C GLY A 171 6.63 -15.60 -13.97
N LEU A 172 7.29 -15.48 -12.81
CA LEU A 172 8.26 -14.41 -12.57
C LEU A 172 9.53 -14.56 -13.41
N GLU A 173 10.01 -13.44 -13.92
CA GLU A 173 11.28 -13.40 -14.63
C GLU A 173 12.47 -13.65 -13.70
N GLN A 174 13.44 -14.40 -14.19
CA GLN A 174 14.68 -14.74 -13.49
C GLN A 174 15.45 -13.50 -12.98
N SER A 175 15.50 -12.43 -13.78
CA SER A 175 16.16 -11.18 -13.42
C SER A 175 15.54 -10.48 -12.21
N LEU A 176 14.22 -10.65 -11.98
CA LEU A 176 13.53 -10.10 -10.82
C LEU A 176 13.92 -10.84 -9.54
N LEU A 177 14.01 -12.17 -9.61
CA LEU A 177 14.36 -13.02 -8.47
C LEU A 177 15.78 -12.73 -7.96
N GLY A 178 16.72 -12.45 -8.87
CA GLY A 178 18.12 -12.17 -8.52
C GLY A 178 18.37 -10.90 -7.70
N ARG A 179 17.42 -9.96 -7.65
CA ARG A 179 17.53 -8.71 -6.88
C ARG A 179 16.65 -8.66 -5.63
N MET A 180 15.84 -9.70 -5.42
CA MET A 180 14.89 -9.79 -4.32
C MET A 180 15.51 -10.41 -3.08
N GLN A 181 14.96 -10.06 -1.91
CA GLN A 181 15.35 -10.65 -0.63
C GLN A 181 14.34 -11.70 -0.15
N LEU A 182 13.06 -11.43 -0.38
CA LEU A 182 11.97 -12.27 0.12
C LEU A 182 10.85 -12.42 -0.92
N LEU A 183 10.56 -13.66 -1.31
CA LEU A 183 9.39 -14.02 -2.07
C LEU A 183 8.42 -14.78 -1.15
N LYS A 184 7.24 -14.21 -0.89
CA LYS A 184 6.16 -14.89 -0.18
C LYS A 184 5.20 -15.47 -1.24
N VAL A 185 4.89 -16.76 -1.15
CA VAL A 185 4.02 -17.45 -2.08
C VAL A 185 2.81 -17.96 -1.31
N ASN A 186 1.62 -17.51 -1.69
CA ASN A 186 0.38 -18.09 -1.21
C ASN A 186 -0.02 -19.25 -2.13
N TRP A 187 0.07 -20.47 -1.60
CA TRP A 187 -0.19 -21.70 -2.34
C TRP A 187 -1.56 -22.27 -1.97
N LEU A 188 -2.43 -22.33 -2.98
CA LEU A 188 -3.74 -22.97 -2.85
C LEU A 188 -3.59 -24.49 -2.84
N VAL A 189 -4.06 -25.11 -1.76
CA VAL A 189 -4.06 -26.58 -1.59
C VAL A 189 -4.72 -27.26 -2.79
N GLY A 190 -4.08 -28.31 -3.31
CA GLY A 190 -4.58 -29.09 -4.44
C GLY A 190 -4.12 -28.58 -5.81
N THR A 191 -3.32 -27.51 -5.86
CA THR A 191 -2.63 -27.07 -7.09
C THR A 191 -1.17 -27.50 -7.07
N GLU A 192 -0.56 -27.65 -8.24
CA GLU A 192 0.88 -27.93 -8.33
C GLU A 192 1.69 -26.69 -7.92
N LEU A 193 2.57 -26.86 -6.91
CA LEU A 193 3.53 -25.84 -6.52
C LEU A 193 4.63 -25.77 -7.59
N PHE A 194 5.02 -24.57 -8.03
CA PHE A 194 6.17 -24.44 -8.94
C PHE A 194 7.45 -24.97 -8.25
N ASP A 195 8.49 -25.26 -9.03
CA ASP A 195 9.73 -25.84 -8.50
C ASP A 195 10.55 -24.83 -7.65
N VAL A 196 10.09 -24.61 -6.42
CA VAL A 196 10.69 -23.72 -5.42
C VAL A 196 12.10 -24.16 -5.08
N ALA A 197 12.36 -25.48 -5.06
CA ALA A 197 13.68 -26.03 -4.77
C ALA A 197 14.70 -25.61 -5.84
N SER A 198 14.36 -25.76 -7.13
CA SER A 198 15.20 -25.29 -8.24
C SER A 198 15.41 -23.77 -8.20
N VAL A 199 14.37 -22.99 -7.86
CA VAL A 199 14.50 -21.53 -7.74
C VAL A 199 15.46 -21.17 -6.61
N ASN A 200 15.31 -21.78 -5.43
CA ASN A 200 16.18 -21.54 -4.29
C ASN A 200 17.64 -21.94 -4.57
N GLN A 201 17.88 -23.04 -5.29
CA GLN A 201 19.22 -23.44 -5.71
C GLN A 201 19.88 -22.42 -6.64
N ARG A 202 19.11 -21.80 -7.54
CA ARG A 202 19.62 -20.76 -8.47
C ARG A 202 19.81 -19.41 -7.79
N TYR A 203 19.03 -19.10 -6.76
CA TYR A 203 19.04 -17.83 -6.05
C TYR A 203 19.27 -18.03 -4.54
N PRO A 204 20.49 -18.38 -4.11
CA PRO A 204 20.77 -18.78 -2.72
C PRO A 204 20.61 -17.66 -1.68
N PHE A 205 20.50 -16.40 -2.11
CA PHE A 205 20.26 -15.25 -1.24
C PHE A 205 18.77 -14.85 -1.15
N LEU A 206 17.91 -15.46 -1.97
CA LEU A 206 16.47 -15.25 -1.93
C LEU A 206 15.85 -16.17 -0.88
N SER A 207 15.16 -15.60 0.09
CA SER A 207 14.28 -16.38 0.96
C SER A 207 12.93 -16.58 0.27
N ILE A 208 12.45 -17.82 0.22
CA ILE A 208 11.12 -18.14 -0.33
C ILE A 208 10.28 -18.74 0.79
N VAL A 209 9.16 -18.08 1.10
CA VAL A 209 8.22 -18.53 2.14
C VAL A 209 6.93 -18.95 1.46
N VAL A 210 6.59 -20.23 1.55
CA VAL A 210 5.38 -20.81 0.95
C VAL A 210 4.35 -21.01 2.05
N TYR A 211 3.20 -20.35 1.91
CA TYR A 211 2.06 -20.48 2.81
C TYR A 211 1.05 -21.46 2.21
N GLN A 212 0.68 -22.48 2.98
CA GLN A 212 -0.31 -23.48 2.59
C GLN A 212 -1.27 -23.74 3.77
N SER A 213 -2.43 -23.07 3.76
CA SER A 213 -3.41 -23.15 4.85
C SER A 213 -2.77 -22.86 6.23
N ASN A 214 -2.52 -23.90 7.04
CA ASN A 214 -1.91 -23.78 8.38
C ASN A 214 -0.42 -24.17 8.40
N HIS A 215 0.16 -24.46 7.24
CA HIS A 215 1.55 -24.87 7.07
C HIS A 215 2.35 -23.77 6.39
N VAL A 216 3.63 -23.65 6.79
CA VAL A 216 4.57 -22.67 6.23
C VAL A 216 5.89 -23.37 5.98
N ASP A 217 6.28 -23.42 4.71
CA ASP A 217 7.60 -23.90 4.29
C ASP A 217 8.51 -22.72 4.00
N VAL A 218 9.78 -22.83 4.39
CA VAL A 218 10.80 -21.80 4.17
C VAL A 218 11.99 -22.40 3.46
N TYR A 219 12.37 -21.78 2.35
CA TYR A 219 13.53 -22.12 1.54
C TYR A 219 14.51 -20.95 1.54
N GLY A 220 15.81 -21.25 1.62
CA GLY A 220 16.87 -20.24 1.57
C GLY A 220 17.31 -19.73 2.95
N PRO A 221 17.94 -18.55 3.01
CA PRO A 221 18.50 -18.03 4.25
C PRO A 221 17.41 -17.63 5.26
N PRO A 222 17.75 -17.46 6.55
CA PRO A 222 16.79 -17.00 7.55
C PRO A 222 16.25 -15.61 7.19
N VAL A 223 14.93 -15.48 7.17
CA VAL A 223 14.27 -14.18 6.99
C VAL A 223 14.55 -13.33 8.23
N ALA A 224 15.30 -12.23 8.07
CA ALA A 224 15.51 -11.29 9.17
C ALA A 224 14.14 -10.73 9.63
N ARG A 225 13.96 -10.61 10.95
CA ARG A 225 12.68 -10.28 11.60
C ARG A 225 12.04 -8.94 11.18
N ASN A 226 12.76 -8.09 10.43
CA ASN A 226 12.33 -6.73 10.05
C ASN A 226 12.17 -6.51 8.53
N ILE A 227 12.02 -7.56 7.72
CA ILE A 227 12.02 -7.44 6.24
C ILE A 227 10.65 -6.95 5.68
N GLY A 228 9.59 -6.92 6.49
CA GLY A 228 8.24 -6.58 6.02
C GLY A 228 7.60 -5.41 6.76
N TYR A 229 6.85 -4.58 6.02
CA TYR A 229 5.86 -3.64 6.53
C TYR A 229 4.54 -4.33 6.91
N PHE A 230 4.30 -5.53 6.38
CA PHE A 230 3.13 -6.34 6.69
C PHE A 230 3.56 -7.61 7.44
N HIS A 231 3.04 -7.74 8.68
CA HIS A 231 3.16 -8.93 9.52
C HIS A 231 1.92 -9.81 9.37
#